data_AF-A0A6A3CRW2-F1
#
_entry.id   AF-A0A6A3CRW2-F1
#
_cell.length_a   1.000
_cell.length_b   1.000
_cell.length_c   1.000
_cell.angle_alpha   90.00
_cell.angle_beta   90.00
_cell.angle_gamma   90.00
#
_symmetry.space_group_name_H-M   'P 1'
#
loop_
_entity.id
_entity.type
_entity.pdbx_description
1 polymer ?
#
loop_
_entity_poly.entity_id
_entity_poly.type
_entity_poly.pdbx_seq_one_letter_code
_entity_poly.pdbx_strand_id
1 'polypeptide(L)'
;MGSSAGGNIAYHVGLRAATTVQQLEPLNVKGLVLHQPFFGGNQRSKSELRLINDPVLLPIVSEYCNPTVGSGSEEVERVKLVGWKVLVNGCDGNPLVDRQSQLAALMEAEGV
;
A
#
# COMPACT_ATOMS: atom_id res chain seq x y z
N MET A 1 -4.58 -10.16 -3.02
CA MET A 1 -3.28 -10.26 -2.32
C MET A 1 -2.17 -9.91 -3.30
N GLY A 2 -1.06 -9.33 -2.81
CA GLY A 2 0.15 -9.17 -3.61
C GLY A 2 1.40 -8.98 -2.75
N SER A 3 2.57 -9.26 -3.33
CA SER A 3 3.89 -9.13 -2.68
C SER A 3 4.77 -8.12 -3.41
N SER A 4 5.53 -7.28 -2.70
CA SER A 4 6.44 -6.29 -3.30
C SER A 4 5.70 -5.42 -4.34
N ALA A 5 6.15 -5.35 -5.59
CA ALA A 5 5.45 -4.66 -6.69
C ALA A 5 4.02 -5.17 -6.89
N GLY A 6 3.79 -6.47 -6.69
CA GLY A 6 2.44 -7.04 -6.70
C GLY A 6 1.56 -6.53 -5.55
N GLY A 7 2.16 -6.16 -4.40
CA GLY A 7 1.45 -5.52 -3.30
C GLY A 7 0.97 -4.12 -3.66
N ASN A 8 1.79 -3.36 -4.38
CA ASN A 8 1.39 -2.06 -4.95
C ASN A 8 0.23 -2.23 -5.96
N ILE A 9 0.35 -3.20 -6.88
CA ILE A 9 -0.73 -3.51 -7.83
C ILE A 9 -2.01 -3.90 -7.10
N ALA A 10 -1.92 -4.81 -6.12
CA ALA A 10 -3.07 -5.27 -5.34
C ALA A 10 -3.74 -4.13 -4.57
N TYR A 11 -2.96 -3.16 -4.07
CA TYR A 11 -3.46 -1.95 -3.45
C TYR A 11 -4.28 -1.12 -4.45
N HIS A 12 -3.69 -0.70 -5.58
CA HIS A 12 -4.41 0.15 -6.54
C HIS A 12 -5.60 -0.55 -7.21
N VAL A 13 -5.49 -1.85 -7.52
CA VAL A 13 -6.62 -2.64 -8.01
C VAL A 13 -7.71 -2.74 -6.95
N GLY A 14 -7.33 -2.92 -5.68
CA GLY A 14 -8.25 -2.95 -4.55
C GLY A 14 -9.05 -1.66 -4.40
N LEU A 15 -8.36 -0.51 -4.45
CA LEU A 15 -9.01 0.81 -4.42
C LEU A 15 -10.03 0.96 -5.56
N ARG A 16 -9.65 0.60 -6.79
CA ARG A 16 -10.56 0.66 -7.94
C ARG A 16 -11.74 -0.29 -7.79
N ALA A 17 -11.49 -1.53 -7.38
CA ALA A 17 -12.53 -2.54 -7.16
C ALA A 17 -13.53 -2.13 -6.07
N ALA A 18 -13.08 -1.44 -5.02
CA ALA A 18 -13.96 -0.91 -3.98
C ALA A 18 -14.97 0.12 -4.53
N THR A 19 -14.69 0.78 -5.65
CA THR A 19 -15.63 1.72 -6.29
C THR A 19 -16.68 1.03 -7.17
N THR A 20 -16.46 -0.23 -7.56
CA THR A 20 -17.31 -0.96 -8.51
C THR A 20 -17.76 -2.33 -8.01
N VAL A 21 -17.83 -2.55 -6.68
CA VAL A 21 -18.15 -3.85 -6.07
C VAL A 21 -19.40 -4.54 -6.63
N GLN A 22 -20.44 -3.78 -6.98
CA GLN A 22 -21.67 -4.32 -7.57
C GLN A 22 -21.47 -4.96 -8.95
N GLN A 23 -20.49 -4.46 -9.73
CA GLN A 23 -20.15 -4.97 -11.06
C GLN A 23 -19.33 -6.26 -10.99
N LEU A 24 -18.80 -6.61 -9.81
CA LEU A 24 -17.99 -7.80 -9.60
C LEU A 24 -18.84 -9.03 -9.26
N GLU A 25 -20.13 -8.88 -8.96
CA GLU A 25 -21.02 -10.01 -8.64
C GLU A 25 -20.93 -11.14 -9.70
N PRO A 26 -20.82 -12.42 -9.27
CA PRO A 26 -20.98 -12.93 -7.90
C PRO A 26 -19.70 -12.89 -7.03
N LEU A 27 -18.62 -12.26 -7.49
CA LEU A 27 -17.36 -12.21 -6.76
C LEU A 27 -17.44 -11.23 -5.58
N ASN A 28 -17.31 -11.77 -4.36
CA ASN A 28 -17.36 -11.00 -3.12
C ASN A 28 -15.96 -10.91 -2.47
N VAL A 29 -15.25 -9.82 -2.74
CA VAL A 29 -13.96 -9.53 -2.12
C VAL A 29 -14.16 -9.11 -0.66
N LYS A 30 -13.35 -9.68 0.25
CA LYS A 30 -13.45 -9.41 1.71
C LYS A 30 -12.36 -8.48 2.25
N GLY A 31 -11.37 -8.15 1.45
CA GLY A 31 -10.23 -7.36 1.91
C GLY A 31 -8.99 -7.50 1.04
N LEU A 32 -7.93 -6.84 1.49
CA LEU A 32 -6.62 -6.81 0.83
C LEU A 32 -5.55 -7.41 1.75
N VAL A 33 -4.59 -8.09 1.14
CA VAL A 33 -3.39 -8.59 1.81
C VAL A 33 -2.19 -8.06 1.03
N LEU A 34 -1.45 -7.15 1.65
CA LEU A 34 -0.33 -6.41 1.09
C LEU A 34 0.95 -6.89 1.78
N HIS A 35 1.64 -7.83 1.14
CA HIS A 35 2.86 -8.43 1.70
C HIS A 35 4.09 -7.63 1.29
N GLN A 36 4.66 -6.85 2.21
CA GLN A 36 5.81 -5.99 1.96
C GLN A 36 5.62 -5.14 0.69
N PRO A 37 4.50 -4.40 0.57
CA PRO A 37 4.17 -3.72 -0.68
C PRO A 37 5.25 -2.71 -1.04
N PHE A 38 5.54 -2.63 -2.34
CA PHE A 38 6.56 -1.75 -2.88
C PHE A 38 5.99 -0.34 -3.04
N PHE A 39 6.34 0.53 -2.09
CA PHE A 39 6.02 1.95 -2.14
C PHE A 39 7.31 2.77 -2.06
N GLY A 40 7.34 3.92 -2.70
CA GLY A 40 8.46 4.85 -2.76
C GLY A 40 8.00 6.28 -2.51
N GLY A 41 8.89 7.23 -2.74
CA GLY A 41 8.58 8.66 -2.62
C GLY A 41 9.74 9.53 -3.05
N ASN A 42 9.47 10.83 -3.21
CA ASN A 42 10.47 11.79 -3.71
C ASN A 42 11.59 12.08 -2.68
N GLN A 43 11.26 12.08 -1.38
CA GLN A 43 12.22 12.24 -0.30
C GLN A 43 12.51 10.90 0.35
N ARG A 44 13.78 10.60 0.67
CA ARG A 44 14.16 9.32 1.29
C ARG A 44 13.58 9.15 2.70
N SER A 45 13.07 7.96 3.03
CA SER A 45 12.69 7.60 4.40
C SER A 45 13.91 7.25 5.26
N LYS A 46 13.72 7.06 6.57
CA LYS A 46 14.80 6.68 7.49
C LYS A 46 15.30 5.27 7.18
N SER A 47 14.39 4.34 6.87
CA SER A 47 14.73 2.98 6.44
C SER A 47 15.48 2.95 5.11
N GLU A 48 15.08 3.77 4.13
CA GLU A 48 15.75 3.88 2.83
C GLU A 48 17.18 4.43 2.98
N LEU A 49 17.42 5.35 3.91
CA LEU A 49 18.77 5.86 4.23
C LEU A 49 19.60 4.85 5.02
N ARG A 50 19.00 4.19 6.03
CA ARG A 50 19.66 3.17 6.85
C ARG A 50 20.12 1.97 6.03
N LEU A 51 19.34 1.60 5.01
CA LEU A 51 19.57 0.45 4.14
C LEU A 51 19.96 0.88 2.72
N ILE A 52 20.68 2.00 2.57
CA ILE A 52 21.05 2.56 1.26
C ILE A 52 21.89 1.61 0.40
N ASN A 53 22.63 0.70 1.04
CA ASN A 53 23.48 -0.31 0.40
C ASN A 53 22.84 -1.71 0.42
N ASP A 54 21.51 -1.81 0.53
CA ASP A 54 20.83 -3.09 0.48
C ASP A 54 21.14 -3.82 -0.85
N PRO A 55 21.55 -5.11 -0.80
CA PRO A 55 21.99 -5.83 -1.99
C PRO A 55 20.85 -6.26 -2.92
N VAL A 56 19.58 -6.14 -2.47
CA VAL A 56 18.39 -6.58 -3.21
C VAL A 56 17.57 -5.40 -3.70
N LEU A 57 17.33 -4.41 -2.84
CA LEU A 57 16.45 -3.27 -3.09
C LEU A 57 17.23 -1.96 -3.02
N LEU A 58 17.66 -1.50 -4.20
CA LEU A 58 18.28 -0.19 -4.32
C LEU A 58 17.26 0.93 -4.05
N PRO A 59 17.73 2.09 -3.56
CA PRO A 59 16.87 3.23 -3.32
C PRO A 59 16.26 3.74 -4.65
N ILE A 60 14.99 3.46 -4.91
CA ILE A 60 14.27 3.93 -6.12
C ILE A 60 13.37 5.11 -5.76
N VAL A 61 13.39 6.17 -6.57
CA VAL A 61 12.44 7.30 -6.48
C VAL A 61 11.43 7.11 -7.60
N SER A 62 10.17 6.88 -7.25
CA SER A 62 9.07 6.81 -8.21
C SER A 62 7.81 7.43 -7.60
N GLU A 63 7.26 8.42 -8.31
CA GLU A 63 6.02 9.11 -7.94
C GLU A 63 4.81 8.15 -7.93
N TYR A 64 4.75 7.23 -8.90
CA TYR A 64 3.71 6.19 -8.99
C TYR A 64 3.68 5.24 -7.79
N CYS A 65 4.76 5.19 -7.02
CA CYS A 65 4.87 4.30 -5.88
C CYS A 65 4.56 4.99 -4.56
N ASN A 66 4.11 6.25 -4.52
CA ASN A 66 3.85 6.92 -3.25
C ASN A 66 2.34 6.96 -2.93
N PRO A 67 1.83 6.06 -2.08
CA PRO A 67 0.39 5.92 -1.84
C PRO A 67 -0.17 7.06 -0.97
N THR A 68 0.69 7.93 -0.43
CA THR A 68 0.28 9.04 0.44
C THR A 68 0.26 10.39 -0.27
N VAL A 69 0.49 10.46 -1.59
CA VAL A 69 0.48 11.71 -2.37
C VAL A 69 -0.82 11.78 -3.17
N GLY A 70 -1.47 12.95 -3.20
CA GLY A 70 -2.74 13.16 -3.91
C GLY A 70 -3.96 12.81 -3.07
N SER A 71 -5.01 12.30 -3.71
CA SER A 71 -6.34 11.97 -3.13
C SER A 71 -6.37 10.68 -2.29
N GLY A 72 -5.23 10.27 -1.71
CA GLY A 72 -5.10 8.98 -1.02
C GLY A 72 -6.15 8.75 0.08
N SER A 73 -6.59 9.82 0.76
CA SER A 73 -7.67 9.77 1.75
C SER A 73 -9.04 9.43 1.13
N GLU A 74 -9.38 10.04 -0.01
CA GLU A 74 -10.64 9.76 -0.73
C GLU A 74 -10.70 8.32 -1.26
N GLU A 75 -9.56 7.78 -1.70
CA GLU A 75 -9.50 6.41 -2.20
C GLU A 75 -9.61 5.38 -1.08
N VAL A 76 -8.99 5.63 0.08
CA VAL A 76 -9.08 4.76 1.26
C VAL A 76 -10.49 4.79 1.88
N GLU A 77 -11.21 5.92 1.81
CA GLU A 77 -12.61 6.04 2.25
C GLU A 77 -13.51 4.97 1.58
N ARG A 78 -13.26 4.66 0.31
CA ARG A 78 -14.03 3.64 -0.42
C ARG A 78 -13.84 2.25 0.17
N VAL A 79 -12.62 1.91 0.58
CA VAL A 79 -12.29 0.63 1.24
C VAL A 79 -13.04 0.49 2.57
N LYS A 80 -13.10 1.59 3.33
CA LYS A 80 -13.88 1.67 4.58
C LYS A 80 -15.37 1.47 4.34
N LEU A 81 -15.95 2.17 3.37
CA LEU A 81 -17.39 2.12 3.08
C LEU A 81 -17.86 0.71 2.69
N VAL A 82 -17.03 -0.05 1.99
CA VAL A 82 -17.34 -1.46 1.62
C VAL A 82 -16.99 -2.46 2.73
N GLY A 83 -16.47 -1.99 3.87
CA GLY A 83 -16.15 -2.81 5.04
C GLY A 83 -15.01 -3.80 4.82
N TRP A 84 -14.07 -3.49 3.93
CA TRP A 84 -12.94 -4.35 3.64
C TRP A 84 -11.85 -4.23 4.71
N LYS A 85 -11.30 -5.37 5.13
CA LYS A 85 -10.13 -5.39 6.02
C LYS A 85 -8.85 -5.36 5.20
N VAL A 86 -7.82 -4.68 5.70
CA VAL A 86 -6.50 -4.66 5.06
C VAL A 86 -5.44 -5.19 6.01
N LEU A 87 -4.65 -6.15 5.52
CA LEU A 87 -3.42 -6.59 6.18
C LEU A 87 -2.23 -6.00 5.44
N VAL A 88 -1.40 -5.23 6.14
CA VAL A 88 -0.09 -4.77 5.65
C VAL A 88 1.01 -5.47 6.44
N ASN A 89 1.91 -6.17 5.76
CA ASN A 89 3.08 -6.78 6.37
C ASN A 89 4.35 -6.04 5.92
N GLY A 90 5.32 -5.90 6.83
CA GLY A 90 6.63 -5.28 6.60
C GLY A 90 7.69 -5.91 7.50
N CYS A 91 8.97 -5.70 7.20
CA CYS A 91 10.06 -6.11 8.08
C CYS A 91 11.18 -5.07 8.16
N ASP A 92 11.85 -4.97 9.31
CA ASP A 92 12.88 -3.94 9.56
C ASP A 92 14.12 -4.02 8.65
N GLY A 93 14.35 -5.19 8.04
CA GLY A 93 15.40 -5.41 7.05
C GLY A 93 15.03 -4.93 5.63
N ASN A 94 13.81 -4.45 5.41
CA ASN A 94 13.38 -3.93 4.13
C ASN A 94 13.60 -2.40 4.06
N PRO A 95 14.28 -1.87 3.03
CA PRO A 95 14.43 -0.43 2.83
C PRO A 95 13.10 0.34 2.81
N LEU A 96 12.01 -0.31 2.42
CA LEU A 96 10.68 0.30 2.24
C LEU A 96 9.78 0.19 3.48
N VAL A 97 10.26 -0.35 4.61
CA VAL A 97 9.41 -0.61 5.80
C VAL A 97 8.72 0.65 6.32
N ASP A 98 9.39 1.81 6.32
CA ASP A 98 8.77 3.07 6.75
C ASP A 98 7.56 3.43 5.88
N ARG A 99 7.61 3.15 4.58
CA ARG A 99 6.50 3.40 3.64
C ARG A 99 5.32 2.47 3.92
N GLN A 100 5.62 1.22 4.23
CA GLN A 100 4.63 0.20 4.56
C GLN A 100 3.91 0.57 5.85
N SER A 101 4.66 1.02 6.87
CA SER A 101 4.09 1.54 8.12
C SER A 101 3.29 2.82 7.92
N GLN A 102 3.75 3.74 7.06
CA GLN A 102 3.01 4.96 6.72
C GLN A 102 1.65 4.66 6.08
N LEU A 103 1.58 3.69 5.16
CA LEU A 103 0.31 3.27 4.58
C LEU A 103 -0.63 2.66 5.64
N ALA A 104 -0.11 1.79 6.50
CA ALA A 104 -0.90 1.19 7.56
C ALA A 104 -1.48 2.26 8.50
N ALA A 105 -0.66 3.23 8.92
CA ALA A 105 -1.09 4.33 9.76
C ALA A 105 -2.15 5.22 9.07
N LEU A 106 -2.02 5.45 7.76
CA LEU A 106 -3.03 6.18 6.98
C LEU A 106 -4.38 5.42 6.99
N MET A 107 -4.36 4.10 6.73
CA MET A 107 -5.56 3.28 6.75
C MET A 107 -6.23 3.24 8.13
N GLU A 108 -5.45 3.09 9.19
CA GLU A 108 -5.94 3.15 10.57
C GLU A 108 -6.58 4.50 10.90
N ALA A 109 -5.95 5.61 10.47
CA ALA A 109 -6.49 6.96 10.69
C ALA A 109 -7.83 7.20 9.97
N GLU A 110 -7.99 6.61 8.78
CA GLU A 110 -9.26 6.65 8.03
C GLU A 110 -10.31 5.67 8.59
N GLY A 111 -9.92 4.76 9.49
CA GLY A 111 -10.80 3.79 10.15
C GLY A 111 -11.08 2.54 9.31
N VAL A 112 -10.13 2.12 8.48
CA VAL A 112 -10.09 0.82 7.79
C VAL A 112 -9.52 -0.26 8.71
#